data_AF-K1TY62-F1
#
_entry.id   AF-K1TY62-F1
#
_cell.length_a   1.000
_cell.length_b   1.000
_cell.length_c   1.000
_cell.angle_alpha   90.00
_cell.angle_beta   90.00
_cell.angle_gamma   90.00
#
_symmetry.space_group_name_H-M   'P 1'
#
loop_
_entity.id
_entity.type
_entity.pdbx_description
1 polymer ?
#
loop_
_entity_poly.entity_id
_entity_poly.type
_entity_poly.pdbx_seq_one_letter_code
_entity_poly.pdbx_strand_id
1 'polypeptide(L)'
;MRNTYKKEDCYLDEVTKQFVEEFEFYLKTIRKCCHNTTTKYLANFKKITRIALSNGWMKRDPFAQIRFHLDAVEREFLEKQELKTLLNKNISVPRLAQIRDIFCFVA
;
A
#
# COMPACT_ATOMS: atom_id res chain seq x y z
N MET A 1 -11.26 6.55 13.27
CA MET A 1 -11.42 7.89 13.89
C MET A 1 -12.88 8.29 13.98
N ARG A 2 -13.54 8.83 12.94
CA ARG A 2 -14.98 9.15 13.01
C ARG A 2 -15.92 7.96 13.34
N ASN A 3 -15.69 6.78 12.76
CA ASN A 3 -16.59 5.64 12.97
C ASN A 3 -16.44 4.95 14.34
N THR A 4 -15.21 4.87 14.87
CA THR A 4 -14.91 4.15 16.13
C THR A 4 -14.76 5.09 17.32
N TYR A 5 -14.12 6.25 17.12
CA TYR A 5 -13.75 7.19 18.18
C TYR A 5 -14.59 8.47 18.18
N LYS A 6 -15.40 8.71 17.13
CA LYS A 6 -16.22 9.93 16.93
C LYS A 6 -15.43 11.24 17.05
N LYS A 7 -14.13 11.21 16.75
CA LYS A 7 -13.24 12.37 16.71
C LYS A 7 -12.76 12.64 15.28
N GLU A 8 -12.50 13.91 14.98
CA GLU A 8 -11.85 14.34 13.72
C GLU A 8 -10.34 14.22 13.82
N ASP A 9 -9.78 14.61 14.96
CA ASP A 9 -8.34 14.60 15.25
C ASP A 9 -7.99 13.79 16.51
N CYS A 10 -6.70 13.47 16.65
CA CYS A 10 -6.13 12.68 17.75
C CYS A 10 -4.80 13.32 18.13
N TYR A 11 -4.60 13.55 19.43
CA TYR A 11 -3.34 14.07 19.92
C TYR A 11 -2.24 13.01 19.88
N LEU A 12 -0.99 13.44 19.78
CA LEU A 12 0.15 12.51 19.64
C LEU A 12 0.31 11.57 20.85
N ASP A 13 -0.06 12.00 22.04
CA ASP A 13 -0.05 11.21 23.27
C ASP A 13 -1.18 10.17 23.33
N GLU A 14 -2.25 10.33 22.54
CA GLU A 14 -3.32 9.34 22.38
C GLU A 14 -2.94 8.21 21.39
N VAL A 15 -1.84 8.36 20.64
CA VAL A 15 -1.36 7.34 19.70
C VAL A 15 -0.63 6.23 20.46
N THR A 16 -1.38 5.20 20.85
CA THR A 16 -0.87 4.01 21.54
C THR A 16 -0.56 2.86 20.57
N LYS A 17 0.07 1.79 21.08
CA LYS A 17 0.22 0.53 20.32
C LYS A 17 -1.14 -0.01 19.84
N GLN A 18 -2.16 0.00 20.71
CA GLN A 18 -3.51 -0.43 20.38
C GLN A 18 -4.10 0.40 19.24
N PHE A 19 -3.88 1.72 19.23
CA PHE A 19 -4.32 2.57 18.12
C PHE A 19 -3.73 2.12 16.79
N VAL A 20 -2.44 1.76 16.77
CA VAL A 20 -1.78 1.27 15.55
C VAL A 20 -2.39 -0.05 15.07
N GLU A 21 -2.66 -0.98 15.98
CA GLU A 21 -3.29 -2.27 15.67
C GLU A 21 -4.71 -2.10 15.11
N GLU A 22 -5.51 -1.22 15.73
CA GLU A 22 -6.86 -0.90 15.25
C GLU A 22 -6.82 -0.16 13.91
N PHE A 23 -5.82 0.70 13.69
CA PHE A 23 -5.62 1.36 12.41
C PHE A 23 -5.24 0.36 11.31
N GLU A 24 -4.36 -0.60 11.60
CA GLU A 24 -4.06 -1.71 10.69
C GLU A 24 -5.33 -2.52 10.35
N PHE A 25 -6.10 -2.89 11.38
CA PHE A 25 -7.35 -3.63 11.20
C PHE A 25 -8.34 -2.84 10.33
N TYR A 26 -8.49 -1.54 10.56
CA TYR A 26 -9.34 -0.66 9.75
C TYR A 26 -8.89 -0.61 8.28
N LEU A 27 -7.57 -0.52 8.03
CA LEU A 27 -7.03 -0.53 6.66
C LEU A 27 -7.35 -1.85 5.94
N LYS A 28 -7.21 -2.99 6.62
CA LYS A 28 -7.49 -4.30 6.04
C LYS A 28 -8.98 -4.58 5.84
N THR A 29 -9.84 -4.18 6.78
CA THR A 29 -11.26 -4.57 6.78
C THR A 29 -12.18 -3.55 6.12
N ILE A 30 -12.04 -2.27 6.46
CA ILE A 30 -12.92 -1.21 5.96
C ILE A 30 -12.38 -0.63 4.65
N ARG A 31 -11.07 -0.34 4.60
CA ARG A 31 -10.43 0.17 3.38
C ARG A 31 -10.05 -0.92 2.38
N LYS A 32 -10.18 -2.20 2.78
CA LYS A 32 -9.88 -3.39 1.97
C LYS A 32 -8.48 -3.35 1.35
N CYS A 33 -7.52 -2.75 2.05
CA CYS A 33 -6.13 -2.71 1.61
C CYS A 33 -5.48 -4.09 1.77
N CYS A 34 -4.76 -4.54 0.74
CA CYS A 34 -3.93 -5.74 0.83
C CYS A 34 -2.74 -5.54 1.79
N HIS A 35 -2.13 -6.64 2.22
CA HIS A 35 -1.07 -6.65 3.24
C HIS A 35 0.07 -5.67 2.94
N ASN A 36 0.62 -5.70 1.72
CA ASN A 36 1.73 -4.82 1.34
C ASN A 36 1.36 -3.33 1.36
N THR A 37 0.15 -3.00 0.91
CA THR A 37 -0.34 -1.61 0.93
C THR A 37 -0.55 -1.12 2.35
N THR A 38 -1.18 -1.95 3.20
CA THR A 38 -1.36 -1.65 4.63
C THR A 38 0.00 -1.46 5.32
N THR A 39 0.95 -2.36 5.08
CA THR A 39 2.30 -2.28 5.64
C THR A 39 3.02 -0.99 5.22
N LYS A 40 2.86 -0.55 3.96
CA LYS A 40 3.40 0.74 3.49
C LYS A 40 2.79 1.92 4.26
N TYR A 41 1.48 1.93 4.47
CA TYR A 41 0.83 2.99 5.26
C TYR A 41 1.29 3.01 6.72
N LEU A 42 1.45 1.84 7.34
CA LEU A 42 1.99 1.75 8.70
C LEU A 42 3.46 2.20 8.77
N ALA A 43 4.28 1.87 7.77
CA ALA A 43 5.66 2.33 7.69
C ALA A 43 5.75 3.87 7.54
N ASN A 44 4.87 4.47 6.72
CA ASN A 44 4.76 5.92 6.60
C ASN A 44 4.33 6.55 7.93
N PHE A 45 3.37 5.95 8.62
CA PHE A 45 2.92 6.45 9.92
C PHE A 45 4.03 6.33 10.97
N LYS A 46 4.79 5.23 11.00
CA LYS A 46 5.96 5.05 11.85
C LYS A 46 7.03 6.14 11.61
N LYS A 47 7.18 6.62 10.38
CA LYS A 47 8.09 7.74 10.09
C LYS A 47 7.63 9.03 10.78
N ILE A 48 6.32 9.31 10.79
CA ILE A 48 5.74 10.47 11.47
C ILE A 48 5.93 10.35 12.99
N THR A 49 5.65 9.19 13.58
CA THR A 49 5.84 8.98 15.03
C THR A 49 7.31 9.10 15.43
N ARG A 50 8.25 8.61 14.60
CA ARG A 50 9.69 8.80 14.82
C ARG A 50 10.10 10.27 14.84
N ILE A 51 9.55 11.11 13.96
CA ILE A 51 9.83 12.55 13.96
C ILE A 51 9.31 13.18 15.26
N ALA A 52 8.07 12.83 15.67
CA ALA A 52 7.48 13.32 16.91
C ALA A 52 8.30 12.93 18.15
N LEU A 53 8.80 11.68 18.20
CA LEU A 53 9.68 11.20 19.27
C LEU A 53 11.00 11.98 19.29
N SER A 54 11.62 12.18 18.12
CA SER A 54 12.88 12.91 18.01
C SER A 54 12.77 14.37 18.47
N ASN A 55 11.60 14.98 18.28
CA ASN A 55 11.31 16.35 18.72
C ASN A 55 10.82 16.42 20.18
N GLY A 56 10.69 15.28 20.88
CA GLY A 56 10.18 15.22 22.24
C GLY A 56 8.67 15.47 22.38
N TRP A 57 7.91 15.52 21.29
CA TRP A 57 6.45 15.69 21.29
C TRP A 57 5.72 14.42 21.76
N MET A 58 6.41 13.28 21.72
CA MET A 58 5.91 11.98 22.15
C MET A 58 6.96 11.33 23.05
N LYS A 59 6.51 10.64 24.11
CA LYS A 59 7.41 10.00 25.08
C LYS A 59 7.63 8.50 24.82
N ARG A 60 6.69 7.83 24.14
CA ARG A 60 6.68 6.37 23.96
C ARG A 60 6.45 6.07 22.49
N ASP A 61 7.23 5.16 21.92
CA ASP A 61 7.07 4.75 20.53
C ASP A 61 5.95 3.70 20.41
N PRO A 62 4.82 4.00 19.73
CA PRO A 62 3.75 3.03 19.53
C PRO A 62 4.14 1.89 18.58
N PHE A 63 5.23 2.04 17.81
CA PHE A 63 5.73 1.04 16.87
C PHE A 63 6.93 0.24 17.40
N ALA A 64 7.33 0.41 18.67
CA ALA A 64 8.57 -0.17 19.22
C ALA A 64 8.69 -1.69 19.01
N GLN A 65 7.58 -2.42 19.09
CA GLN A 65 7.53 -3.88 18.97
C GLN A 65 6.98 -4.37 17.62
N ILE A 66 6.68 -3.45 16.69
CA ILE A 66 6.08 -3.79 15.40
C ILE A 66 7.18 -3.97 14.36
N ARG A 67 7.25 -5.18 13.79
CA ARG A 67 8.13 -5.52 12.67
C ARG A 67 7.30 -5.60 11.40
N PHE A 68 7.71 -4.86 10.39
CA PHE A 68 7.06 -4.87 9.09
C PHE A 68 7.70 -5.93 8.20
N HIS A 69 6.85 -6.71 7.54
CA HIS A 69 7.24 -7.65 6.49
C HIS A 69 6.39 -7.37 5.26
N LEU A 70 7.03 -7.29 4.09
CA LEU A 70 6.31 -7.23 2.82
C LEU A 70 6.33 -8.62 2.21
N ASP A 71 5.19 -9.07 1.75
CA ASP A 71 5.09 -10.31 1.02
C ASP A 71 5.70 -10.09 -0.36
N ALA A 72 6.59 -11.00 -0.78
CA ALA A 72 7.14 -10.97 -2.12
C ALA A 72 6.00 -11.12 -3.12
N VAL A 73 5.92 -10.19 -4.08
CA VAL A 73 4.97 -10.27 -5.19
C VAL A 73 5.78 -10.61 -6.42
N GLU A 74 5.62 -11.83 -6.91
CA GLU A 74 6.12 -12.20 -8.22
C GLU A 74 5.31 -11.44 -9.28
N ARG A 75 6.02 -10.71 -10.13
CA ARG A 75 5.41 -10.07 -11.29
C ARG A 75 5.52 -11.04 -12.44
N GLU A 76 4.37 -11.51 -12.91
CA GLU A 76 4.30 -12.27 -14.15
C GLU A 76 4.74 -11.37 -15.31
N PHE A 77 5.48 -11.96 -16.24
CA PHE A 77 5.88 -11.34 -17.49
C PHE A 77 5.49 -12.28 -18.63
N LEU A 78 5.28 -11.71 -19.81
CA LEU A 78 4.91 -12.51 -20.97
C LEU A 78 6.13 -13.28 -21.48
N GLU A 79 5.97 -14.58 -21.69
CA GLU A 79 6.93 -15.36 -22.44
C GLU A 79 6.93 -14.95 -23.92
N LYS A 80 8.01 -15.27 -24.63
CA LYS A 80 8.17 -14.93 -26.06
C LYS A 80 7.01 -15.42 -26.93
N GLN A 81 6.41 -16.56 -26.59
CA GLN A 81 5.28 -17.11 -27.33
C GLN A 81 3.98 -16.35 -27.05
N GLU A 82 3.78 -15.90 -25.81
CA GLU A 82 2.62 -15.09 -25.41
C GLU A 82 2.70 -13.70 -26.03
N LEU A 83 3.89 -13.10 -26.06
CA LEU A 83 4.12 -11.82 -26.74
C LEU A 83 3.85 -11.91 -28.25
N LYS A 84 4.27 -12.99 -28.91
CA LYS A 84 3.95 -13.24 -30.33
C LYS A 84 2.46 -13.42 -30.55
N THR A 85 1.78 -14.14 -29.65
CA THR A 85 0.33 -14.32 -29.70
C THR A 85 -0.38 -12.96 -29.59
N LEU A 86 0.10 -12.10 -28.69
CA LEU A 86 -0.43 -10.75 -28.52
C LEU A 86 -0.22 -9.92 -29.78
N LEU A 87 1.00 -9.89 -30.34
CA LEU A 87 1.36 -9.15 -31.55
C LEU A 87 0.47 -9.52 -32.76
N ASN A 88 0.23 -10.82 -32.95
CA ASN A 88 -0.53 -11.33 -34.10
C ASN A 88 -2.05 -11.30 -33.88
N LYS A 89 -2.53 -10.92 -32.70
CA LYS A 89 -3.96 -10.88 -32.40
C LYS A 89 -4.65 -9.82 -33.26
N ASN A 90 -5.64 -10.22 -34.04
CA ASN A 90 -6.46 -9.28 -34.81
C ASN A 90 -7.36 -8.48 -33.85
N ILE A 91 -7.19 -7.16 -33.84
CA ILE A 91 -7.97 -6.23 -33.02
C ILE A 91 -8.66 -5.25 -33.96
N SER A 92 -9.99 -5.34 -34.06
CA SER A 92 -10.79 -4.50 -34.94
C SER A 92 -10.90 -3.04 -34.48
N VAL A 93 -10.71 -2.79 -33.18
CA VAL A 93 -10.77 -1.44 -32.59
C VAL A 93 -9.40 -0.76 -32.75
N PRO A 94 -9.27 0.31 -33.56
CA PRO A 94 -7.96 0.89 -33.89
C PRO A 94 -7.15 1.35 -32.68
N ARG A 95 -7.82 1.95 -31.68
CA ARG A 95 -7.19 2.39 -30.43
C ARG A 95 -6.55 1.23 -29.65
N LEU A 96 -7.21 0.07 -29.60
CA LEU A 96 -6.67 -1.10 -28.90
C LEU A 96 -5.52 -1.74 -29.68
N ALA A 97 -5.56 -1.72 -31.01
CA ALA A 97 -4.43 -2.16 -31.85
C ALA A 97 -3.18 -1.29 -31.58
N GLN A 98 -3.34 0.03 -31.51
CA GLN A 98 -2.24 0.94 -31.16
C GLN A 98 -1.68 0.68 -29.75
N ILE A 99 -2.55 0.44 -28.75
CA ILE A 99 -2.10 0.11 -27.38
C ILE A 99 -1.31 -1.20 -27.37
N ARG A 100 -1.76 -2.23 -28.11
CA ARG A 100 -1.02 -3.48 -28.28
C ARG A 100 0.37 -3.21 -28.85
N ASP A 101 0.47 -2.41 -29.91
CA ASP A 101 1.75 -2.15 -30.59
C ASP A 101 2.72 -1.40 -29.66
N ILE A 102 2.25 -0.40 -28.92
CA ILE A 102 3.05 0.32 -27.92
C ILE A 102 3.50 -0.65 -26.82
N PHE A 103 2.57 -1.45 -26.28
CA PHE A 103 2.89 -2.42 -25.24
C PHE A 103 3.94 -3.44 -25.72
N CYS A 104 3.76 -4.03 -26.89
CA CYS A 104 4.73 -4.98 -27.47
C CYS A 104 6.08 -4.34 -27.84
N PHE A 105 6.15 -3.02 -28.01
CA PHE A 105 7.41 -2.30 -28.27
C PHE A 105 8.22 -2.03 -27.00
N VAL A 106 7.53 -1.80 -25.86
CA VAL A 106 8.20 -1.48 -24.58
C VAL A 106 8.35 -2.68 -23.64
N ALA A 107 7.59 -3.76 -23.88
CA ALA A 107 7.68 -5.03 -23.17
C ALA A 107 8.92 -5.83 -23.60
#